data_AF-A0A1G7I4L4-F1
#
_entry.id   AF-A0A1G7I4L4-F1
#
_cell.length_a   1.000
_cell.length_b   1.000
_cell.length_c   1.000
_cell.angle_alpha   90.00
_cell.angle_beta   90.00
_cell.angle_gamma   90.00
#
_symmetry.space_group_name_H-M   'P 1'
#
loop_
_entity.id
_entity.type
_entity.pdbx_description
1 polymer ?
#
loop_
_entity_poly.entity_id
_entity_poly.type
_entity_poly.pdbx_seq_one_letter_code
_entity_poly.pdbx_strand_id
1 'polypeptide(L)'
;MPTNRTTNVLLGLIAGALMVLAARPYIAPTSVHADADSADPIYVEPGVHMIRIAKGGGQVLGKVMVNLRTGNVYGFPTTTSDPYPASPLDNKPQVSHAIPLGRFALEEAR
;
A
#
# COMPACT_ATOMS: atom_id res chain seq x y z
N MET A 1 -37.06 -35.87 28.25
CA MET A 1 -35.92 -35.28 27.52
C MET A 1 -35.19 -34.28 28.44
N PRO A 2 -34.10 -34.67 29.15
CA PRO A 2 -33.35 -33.72 29.94
C PRO A 2 -31.93 -33.55 29.38
N THR A 3 -31.79 -32.72 28.34
CA THR A 3 -30.47 -32.31 27.78
C THR A 3 -30.32 -30.78 27.76
N ASN A 4 -31.01 -30.07 28.67
CA ASN A 4 -31.08 -28.62 28.61
C ASN A 4 -30.06 -27.93 29.53
N ARG A 5 -29.75 -28.49 30.71
CA ARG A 5 -28.86 -27.83 31.67
C ARG A 5 -27.41 -27.80 31.22
N THR A 6 -26.87 -28.93 30.76
CA THR A 6 -25.48 -29.02 30.29
C THR A 6 -25.26 -28.17 29.04
N THR A 7 -26.20 -28.22 28.09
CA THR A 7 -26.19 -27.40 26.88
C THR A 7 -26.21 -25.90 27.19
N ASN A 8 -27.07 -25.46 28.12
CA ASN A 8 -27.15 -24.05 28.49
C ASN A 8 -25.88 -23.55 29.19
N VAL A 9 -25.25 -24.39 30.02
CA VAL A 9 -23.96 -24.06 30.65
C VAL A 9 -22.86 -23.93 29.59
N LEU A 10 -22.82 -24.85 28.62
CA LEU A 10 -21.83 -24.80 27.53
C LEU A 10 -22.02 -23.55 26.66
N LEU A 11 -23.27 -23.21 26.32
CA LEU A 11 -23.60 -22.00 25.58
C LEU A 11 -23.20 -20.73 26.34
N GLY A 12 -23.42 -20.68 27.65
CA GLY A 12 -22.99 -19.56 28.49
C GLY A 12 -21.47 -19.38 28.49
N LEU A 13 -20.72 -20.48 28.58
CA LEU A 13 -19.25 -20.47 28.51
C LEU A 13 -18.75 -19.95 27.15
N ILE A 14 -19.33 -20.44 26.06
CA ILE A 14 -18.98 -20.01 24.70
C ILE A 14 -19.31 -18.53 24.51
N ALA A 15 -20.50 -18.09 24.93
CA ALA A 15 -20.91 -16.70 24.83
C ALA A 15 -19.97 -15.76 25.61
N GLY A 16 -19.55 -16.17 26.81
CA GLY A 16 -18.57 -15.43 27.61
C GLY A 16 -17.20 -15.34 26.92
N ALA A 17 -16.70 -16.46 26.39
CA ALA A 17 -15.42 -16.48 25.66
C ALA A 17 -15.46 -15.60 24.40
N LEU A 18 -16.58 -15.61 23.67
CA LEU A 18 -16.80 -14.77 22.49
C LEU A 18 -16.85 -13.27 22.85
N MET A 19 -17.49 -12.90 23.97
CA MET A 19 -17.47 -11.51 24.45
C MET A 19 -16.04 -11.03 24.73
N VAL A 20 -15.21 -11.85 25.36
CA VAL A 20 -13.81 -11.48 25.64
C VAL A 20 -13.02 -11.29 24.34
N LEU A 21 -13.20 -12.17 23.36
CA LEU A 21 -12.59 -12.03 22.03
C LEU A 21 -13.07 -10.77 21.30
N ALA A 22 -14.36 -10.45 21.38
CA ALA A 22 -14.94 -9.26 20.77
C ALA A 22 -14.49 -7.97 21.44
N ALA A 23 -14.18 -8.00 22.74
CA ALA A 23 -13.65 -6.85 23.48
C ALA A 23 -12.15 -6.60 23.24
N ARG A 24 -11.39 -7.61 22.79
CA ARG A 24 -9.94 -7.53 22.53
C ARG A 24 -9.49 -6.33 21.69
N PRO A 25 -10.12 -5.96 20.55
CA PRO A 25 -9.70 -4.79 19.77
C PRO A 25 -9.84 -3.45 20.49
N TYR A 26 -10.71 -3.36 21.50
CA TYR A 26 -10.91 -2.13 22.28
C TYR A 26 -9.91 -2.00 23.44
N ILE A 27 -9.49 -3.13 24.01
CA ILE A 27 -8.59 -3.18 25.18
C ILE A 27 -7.11 -3.27 24.74
N ALA A 28 -6.86 -3.95 23.63
CA ALA A 28 -5.55 -4.10 23.00
C ALA A 28 -5.68 -3.81 21.50
N PRO A 29 -5.84 -2.52 21.11
CA PRO A 29 -5.86 -2.15 19.72
C PRO A 29 -4.57 -2.64 19.07
N THR A 30 -4.71 -3.36 17.95
CA THR A 30 -3.55 -3.74 17.13
C THR A 30 -2.79 -2.48 16.78
N SER A 31 -1.55 -2.38 17.26
CA SER A 31 -0.63 -1.32 16.86
C SER A 31 -0.49 -1.38 15.34
N VAL A 32 -1.01 -0.38 14.67
CA VAL A 32 -0.83 -0.23 13.22
C VAL A 32 0.64 0.14 13.05
N HIS A 33 1.48 -0.84 12.69
CA HIS A 33 2.85 -0.54 12.30
C HIS A 33 2.78 0.19 10.96
N ALA A 34 3.28 1.43 10.92
CA ALA A 34 3.51 2.14 9.67
C ALA A 34 4.52 1.40 8.76
N ASP A 35 5.28 0.48 9.36
CA ASP A 35 6.22 -0.44 8.71
C ASP A 35 5.57 -1.79 8.34
N ALA A 36 4.23 -1.90 8.35
CA ALA A 36 3.59 -3.11 7.85
C ALA A 36 4.08 -3.36 6.42
N ASP A 37 4.92 -4.38 6.28
CA ASP A 37 5.56 -4.85 5.05
C ASP A 37 4.60 -4.58 3.89
N SER A 38 4.90 -3.52 3.14
CA SER A 38 4.21 -3.26 1.89
C SER A 38 4.34 -4.55 1.12
N ALA A 39 3.23 -5.19 0.77
CA ALA A 39 3.23 -6.53 0.18
C ALA A 39 4.15 -6.65 -1.05
N ASP A 40 4.54 -5.51 -1.64
CA ASP A 40 5.67 -5.39 -2.54
C ASP A 40 6.75 -4.42 -2.03
N PRO A 41 8.04 -4.82 -2.04
CA PRO A 41 9.14 -3.91 -1.76
C PRO A 41 9.24 -2.87 -2.89
N ILE A 42 8.83 -1.63 -2.61
CA ILE A 42 8.89 -0.52 -3.55
C ILE A 42 10.07 0.38 -3.17
N TYR A 43 11.01 0.55 -4.09
CA TYR A 43 12.06 1.55 -3.99
C TYR A 43 11.61 2.83 -4.69
N VAL A 44 11.73 3.95 -3.99
CA VAL A 44 11.40 5.28 -4.52
C VAL A 44 12.70 6.03 -4.77
N GLU A 45 12.95 6.39 -6.02
CA GLU A 45 14.18 7.08 -6.38
C GLU A 45 14.21 8.51 -5.80
N PRO A 46 15.35 8.96 -5.24
CA PRO A 46 15.50 10.33 -4.78
C PRO A 46 15.41 11.33 -5.94
N GLY A 47 14.74 12.46 -5.68
CA GLY A 47 14.59 13.55 -6.65
C GLY A 47 13.44 13.36 -7.63
N VAL A 48 13.47 14.20 -8.67
CA VAL A 48 12.49 14.22 -9.76
C VAL A 48 13.26 14.21 -11.06
N HIS A 49 12.87 13.30 -11.96
CA HIS A 49 13.60 13.01 -13.18
C HIS A 49 12.76 13.30 -14.41
N MET A 50 13.44 13.56 -15.52
CA MET A 50 12.79 13.70 -16.81
C MET A 50 12.44 12.31 -17.35
N ILE A 51 11.16 11.96 -17.26
CA ILE A 51 10.62 10.67 -17.67
C ILE A 51 10.19 10.76 -19.12
N ARG A 52 10.71 9.85 -19.96
CA ARG A 52 10.30 9.73 -21.36
C ARG A 52 9.10 8.80 -21.48
N ILE A 53 7.99 9.31 -22.00
CA ILE A 53 6.79 8.51 -22.22
C ILE A 53 6.99 7.67 -23.49
N ALA A 54 6.86 6.35 -23.37
CA ALA A 54 6.90 5.45 -24.53
C ALA A 54 5.71 5.73 -25.45
N LYS A 55 5.89 5.54 -26.78
CA LYS A 55 4.87 5.80 -27.83
C LYS A 55 4.54 7.28 -28.11
N GLY A 56 5.56 8.14 -28.16
CA GLY A 56 5.44 9.48 -28.75
C GLY A 56 4.83 10.56 -27.85
N GLY A 57 4.63 10.27 -26.56
CA GLY A 57 4.01 11.18 -25.58
C GLY A 57 4.91 12.28 -25.00
N GLY A 58 6.11 12.49 -25.55
CA GLY A 58 7.05 13.52 -25.05
C GLY A 58 7.80 13.13 -23.77
N GLN A 59 8.29 14.15 -23.06
CA GLN A 59 9.00 14.01 -21.78
C GLN A 59 8.25 14.77 -20.70
N VAL A 60 8.17 14.20 -19.50
CA VAL A 60 7.49 14.80 -18.36
C VAL A 60 8.36 14.67 -17.12
N LEU A 61 8.36 15.69 -16.27
CA LEU A 61 9.03 15.58 -14.98
C LEU A 61 8.18 14.71 -14.04
N GLY A 62 8.84 13.79 -13.33
CA GLY A 62 8.16 12.98 -12.34
C GLY A 62 9.09 12.10 -11.52
N LYS A 63 8.48 11.34 -10.62
CA LYS A 63 9.19 10.48 -9.68
C LYS A 63 9.25 9.06 -10.20
N VAL A 64 10.41 8.42 -10.05
CA VAL A 64 10.60 7.04 -10.48
C VAL A 64 10.44 6.12 -9.28
N MET A 65 9.71 5.04 -9.48
CA MET A 65 9.52 3.98 -8.51
C MET A 65 9.85 2.63 -9.14
N VAL A 66 10.51 1.77 -8.37
CA VAL A 66 10.91 0.43 -8.80
C VAL A 66 10.30 -0.58 -7.84
N ASN A 67 9.56 -1.54 -8.39
CA ASN A 67 9.13 -2.70 -7.64
C ASN A 67 10.30 -3.68 -7.56
N LEU A 68 10.91 -3.84 -6.39
CA LEU A 68 12.11 -4.67 -6.18
C LEU A 68 11.82 -6.17 -6.23
N ARG A 69 10.55 -6.59 -6.22
CA ARG A 69 10.17 -8.00 -6.40
C ARG A 69 10.17 -8.38 -7.87
N THR A 70 9.63 -7.52 -8.73
CA THR A 70 9.41 -7.80 -10.15
C THR A 70 10.41 -7.10 -11.08
N GLY A 71 11.14 -6.12 -10.56
CA GLY A 71 11.99 -5.21 -11.32
C GLY A 71 11.21 -4.16 -12.12
N ASN A 72 9.88 -4.12 -12.05
CA ASN A 72 9.08 -3.19 -12.84
C ASN A 72 9.36 -1.74 -12.43
N VAL A 73 9.52 -0.86 -13.42
CA VAL A 73 9.82 0.56 -13.25
C VAL A 73 8.63 1.39 -13.70
N TYR A 74 8.19 2.26 -12.81
CA TYR A 74 7.06 3.16 -12.99
C TYR A 74 7.49 4.61 -12.81
N GLY A 75 6.99 5.47 -13.68
CA GLY A 75 7.16 6.92 -13.59
C GLY A 75 5.85 7.58 -13.16
N PHE A 76 5.89 8.42 -12.16
CA PHE A 76 4.73 9.19 -11.68
C PHE A 76 4.92 10.67 -12.02
N PRO A 77 4.22 11.19 -13.03
CA PRO A 77 4.32 12.60 -13.42
C PRO A 77 3.97 13.54 -12.26
N THR A 78 4.84 14.50 -11.99
CA THR A 78 4.59 15.58 -11.02
C THR A 78 4.34 16.92 -11.72
N THR A 79 4.72 17.03 -13.01
CA THR A 79 4.67 18.23 -13.88
C THR A 79 5.46 19.45 -13.37
N THR A 80 5.86 19.45 -12.11
CA THR A 80 6.73 20.43 -11.46
C THR A 80 8.00 19.76 -10.91
N SER A 81 8.99 20.56 -10.52
CA SER A 81 10.21 20.09 -9.82
C SER A 81 9.96 19.57 -8.42
N ASP A 82 8.74 19.70 -7.89
CA ASP A 82 8.42 19.17 -6.59
C ASP A 82 8.29 17.64 -6.63
N PRO A 83 8.77 16.93 -5.60
CA PRO A 83 8.77 15.47 -5.55
C PRO A 83 7.40 14.85 -5.30
N TYR A 84 6.35 15.66 -5.22
CA TYR A 84 4.98 15.26 -4.97
C TYR A 84 4.08 15.84 -6.06
N PRO A 85 3.00 15.14 -6.43
CA PRO A 85 2.01 15.68 -7.34
C PRO A 85 1.34 16.90 -6.69
N ALA A 86 1.64 18.08 -7.22
CA ALA A 86 1.08 19.35 -6.77
C ALA A 86 0.65 20.16 -7.99
N SER A 87 -0.51 20.80 -7.91
CA SER A 87 -0.97 21.74 -8.92
C SER A 87 -0.91 23.15 -8.34
N PRO A 88 -0.20 24.10 -8.97
CA PRO A 88 -0.25 25.50 -8.54
C PRO A 88 -1.61 26.17 -8.83
N LEU A 89 -2.51 25.48 -9.55
CA LEU A 89 -3.80 26.00 -10.01
C LEU A 89 -4.99 25.45 -9.21
N ASP A 90 -4.83 24.33 -8.50
CA ASP A 90 -5.91 23.73 -7.69
C ASP A 90 -5.35 23.24 -6.34
N ASN A 91 -6.05 23.58 -5.26
CA ASN A 91 -5.72 23.18 -3.89
C ASN A 91 -6.23 21.77 -3.53
N LYS A 92 -6.85 21.05 -4.47
CA LYS A 92 -7.27 19.66 -4.26
C LYS A 92 -6.08 18.71 -4.29
N PRO A 93 -6.12 17.62 -3.50
CA PRO A 93 -5.16 16.53 -3.60
C PRO A 93 -5.05 16.02 -5.04
N GLN A 94 -3.84 16.00 -5.58
CA GLN A 94 -3.57 15.52 -6.93
C GLN A 94 -3.18 14.04 -6.87
N VAL A 95 -3.70 13.26 -7.81
CA VAL A 95 -3.34 11.84 -7.97
C VAL A 95 -2.52 11.71 -9.25
N SER A 96 -1.28 11.26 -9.09
CA SER A 96 -0.41 10.94 -10.23
C SER A 96 -0.62 9.49 -10.64
N HIS A 97 -0.84 9.26 -11.94
CA HIS A 97 -1.01 7.92 -12.48
C HIS A 97 0.32 7.37 -12.99
N ALA A 98 0.59 6.11 -12.66
CA ALA A 98 1.81 5.42 -13.03
C ALA A 98 1.93 5.25 -14.55
N ILE A 99 3.08 5.65 -15.11
CA ILE A 99 3.48 5.38 -16.49
C ILE A 99 4.48 4.22 -16.45
N PRO A 100 4.22 3.10 -17.16
CA PRO A 100 5.18 2.01 -17.24
C PRO A 100 6.40 2.46 -18.05
N LEU A 101 7.58 2.40 -17.45
CA LEU A 101 8.84 2.81 -18.10
C LEU A 101 9.64 1.61 -18.60
N GLY A 102 9.55 0.48 -17.90
CA GLY A 102 10.26 -0.73 -18.24
C GLY A 102 10.34 -1.69 -17.07
N ARG A 103 11.33 -2.58 -17.13
CA ARG A 103 11.60 -3.58 -16.10
C ARG A 103 13.09 -3.91 -16.07
N PHE A 104 13.67 -3.96 -14.88
CA PHE A 104 14.99 -4.53 -14.65
C PHE A 104 14.93 -6.06 -14.58
N ALA A 105 15.85 -6.74 -15.26
CA ALA A 105 16.02 -8.18 -15.15
C ALA A 105 16.78 -8.52 -13.85
N LEU A 106 16.12 -8.35 -12.70
CA LEU A 106 16.75 -8.52 -11.38
C LEU A 106 17.34 -9.93 -11.17
N GLU A 107 16.79 -10.94 -11.84
CA GLU A 107 17.28 -12.32 -11.82
C GLU A 107 18.68 -12.46 -12.41
N GLU A 108 19.08 -11.59 -13.35
CA GLU A 108 20.42 -11.63 -13.96
C GLU A 108 21.49 -11.01 -13.05
N ALA A 109 21.08 -10.24 -12.04
CA ALA A 109 21.99 -9.55 -11.13
C ALA A 109 22.28 -10.34 -9.83
N ARG A 110 21.75 -11.57 -9.69
CA ARG A 110 21.82 -12.39 -8.48
C ARG A 110 22.74 -13.58 -8.59
#